data_AF-A0A329RCC6-F1
#
_entry.id   AF-A0A329RCC6-F1
#
_cell.length_a   1.000
_cell.length_b   1.000
_cell.length_c   1.000
_cell.angle_alpha   90.00
_cell.angle_beta   90.00
_cell.angle_gamma   90.00
#
_symmetry.space_group_name_H-M   'P 1'
#
loop_
_entity.id
_entity.type
_entity.pdbx_description
1 polymer ?
#
loop_
_entity_poly.entity_id
_entity_poly.type
_entity_poly.pdbx_seq_one_letter_code
_entity_poly.pdbx_strand_id
1 'polypeptide(L)'
;MYAKKQAEVVQDIIRLEYEMTMLYQQLKGAANVYMMDYRGTGLSTFLDCAAAQVITSGTPRGKSMDPSEVPSCAQALEDKYGDLASFSTTSAAKDLVTLISELSNGEHTSSDQFPYFSHSDDGKVGNTFMNLCGRDRSCSHHFRKPHTLASTLQQVLDEFDNYPNSTCATIIADLGLETSASSNLRVFLSMLLPDSTMRKAIPPLVYRLQRCESKDIDVLNYFFKRYAESTNTSNDEGPFYSELLYYLIVFSELWER
;
A
#
# COMPACT_ATOMS: atom_id res chain seq x y z
N MET A 1 23.31 8.06 -23.24
CA MET A 1 22.34 7.01 -22.85
C MET A 1 22.22 6.82 -21.33
N TYR A 2 23.20 7.21 -20.50
CA TYR A 2 23.08 7.17 -19.03
C TYR A 2 22.25 8.31 -18.40
N ALA A 3 22.20 9.50 -19.02
CA ALA A 3 21.49 10.65 -18.48
C ALA A 3 19.96 10.57 -18.57
N LYS A 4 19.41 9.72 -19.47
CA LYS A 4 17.95 9.61 -19.67
C LYS A 4 17.29 8.71 -18.62
N LYS A 5 18.04 7.74 -18.08
CA LYS A 5 17.56 6.76 -17.10
C LYS A 5 17.58 7.30 -15.65
N GLN A 6 18.39 8.32 -15.36
CA GLN A 6 18.37 9.03 -14.08
C GLN A 6 17.17 9.97 -13.93
N ALA A 7 16.52 10.37 -15.03
CA ALA A 7 15.36 11.27 -14.98
C ALA A 7 14.07 10.54 -14.58
N GLU A 8 13.91 9.27 -14.93
CA GLU A 8 12.69 8.48 -14.62
C GLU A 8 12.64 8.04 -13.14
N VAL A 9 13.79 7.79 -12.51
CA VAL A 9 13.91 7.37 -11.09
C VAL A 9 13.58 8.50 -10.11
N VAL A 10 13.75 9.75 -10.54
CA VAL A 10 13.49 10.93 -9.72
C VAL A 10 11.99 11.30 -9.70
N GLN A 11 11.16 10.58 -10.45
CA GLN A 11 9.81 11.03 -10.80
C GLN A 11 8.70 10.57 -9.86
N ASP A 12 8.92 9.54 -9.03
CA ASP A 12 7.85 8.99 -8.18
C ASP A 12 7.66 9.73 -6.84
N ILE A 13 8.70 10.30 -6.20
CA ILE A 13 8.51 11.21 -5.04
C ILE A 13 8.15 12.63 -5.46
N ILE A 14 8.56 13.06 -6.65
CA ILE A 14 8.23 14.41 -7.13
C ILE A 14 6.74 14.58 -7.41
N ARG A 15 5.94 13.51 -7.54
CA ARG A 15 4.55 13.65 -7.99
C ARG A 15 3.69 14.47 -7.03
N LEU A 16 3.67 14.18 -5.73
CA LEU A 16 2.83 14.94 -4.79
C LEU A 16 3.31 16.39 -4.64
N GLU A 17 4.62 16.59 -4.46
CA GLU A 17 5.23 17.93 -4.37
C GLU A 17 4.97 18.78 -5.61
N TYR A 18 5.09 18.17 -6.79
CA TYR A 18 4.80 18.80 -8.08
C TYR A 18 3.32 19.18 -8.19
N GLU A 19 2.40 18.25 -7.88
CA GLU A 19 0.95 18.51 -7.95
C GLU A 19 0.52 19.61 -6.98
N MET A 20 1.08 19.67 -5.77
CA MET A 20 0.77 20.73 -4.81
C MET A 20 1.43 22.06 -5.15
N THR A 21 2.60 22.05 -5.79
CA THR A 21 3.20 23.26 -6.38
C THR A 21 2.32 23.81 -7.50
N MET A 22 1.81 22.94 -8.37
CA MET A 22 0.87 23.30 -9.43
C MET A 22 -0.44 23.85 -8.84
N LEU A 23 -0.95 23.24 -7.77
CA LEU A 23 -2.13 23.72 -7.05
C LEU A 23 -1.91 25.13 -6.48
N TYR A 24 -0.79 25.38 -5.80
CA TYR A 24 -0.43 26.70 -5.27
C TYR A 24 -0.41 27.77 -6.37
N GLN A 25 0.16 27.44 -7.55
CA GLN A 25 0.18 28.32 -8.71
C GLN A 25 -1.23 28.59 -9.27
N GLN A 26 -2.07 27.56 -9.38
CA GLN A 26 -3.47 27.71 -9.83
C GLN A 26 -4.30 28.56 -8.87
N LEU A 27 -4.05 28.42 -7.57
CA LEU A 27 -4.66 29.24 -6.53
C LEU A 27 -4.06 30.66 -6.46
N LYS A 28 -3.02 30.96 -7.26
CA LYS A 28 -2.35 32.27 -7.31
C LYS A 28 -1.89 32.75 -5.93
N GLY A 29 -1.47 31.82 -5.08
CA GLY A 29 -1.07 32.12 -3.70
C GLY A 29 -2.21 32.51 -2.77
N ALA A 30 -3.48 32.28 -3.13
CA ALA A 30 -4.63 32.54 -2.27
C ALA A 30 -4.73 31.59 -1.07
N ALA A 31 -3.97 30.49 -1.07
CA ALA A 31 -3.86 29.57 0.04
C ALA A 31 -2.39 29.17 0.26
N ASN A 32 -2.01 28.98 1.51
CA ASN A 32 -0.73 28.38 1.86
C ASN A 32 -0.86 26.85 1.72
N VAL A 33 0.11 26.23 1.05
CA VAL A 33 0.17 24.77 0.93
C VAL A 33 1.37 24.29 1.71
N TYR A 34 1.12 23.42 2.70
CA TYR A 34 2.14 22.86 3.56
C TYR A 34 2.25 21.37 3.31
N MET A 35 3.49 20.91 3.18
CA MET A 35 3.84 19.50 3.08
C MET A 35 4.76 19.15 4.22
N MET A 36 4.62 17.94 4.72
CA MET A 36 5.53 17.40 5.72
C MET A 36 5.81 15.95 5.38
N ASP A 37 7.08 15.57 5.50
CA ASP A 37 7.45 14.17 5.48
C ASP A 37 7.20 13.57 6.84
N TYR A 38 6.59 12.40 6.84
CA TYR A 38 6.31 11.64 8.04
C TYR A 38 7.62 11.33 8.79
N ARG A 39 7.61 11.36 10.13
CA ARG A 39 8.79 11.03 10.95
C ARG A 39 9.38 9.67 10.56
N GLY A 40 10.66 9.62 10.18
CA GLY A 40 11.26 8.37 9.71
C GLY A 40 11.28 8.18 8.20
N THR A 41 10.63 9.07 7.43
CA THR A 41 10.66 9.08 5.96
C THR A 41 11.24 10.38 5.40
N GLY A 42 11.46 10.41 4.09
CA GLY A 42 11.65 11.67 3.38
C GLY A 42 12.84 12.50 3.86
N LEU A 43 12.62 13.81 3.84
CA LEU A 43 13.49 14.87 4.31
C LEU A 43 13.37 15.12 5.82
N SER A 44 12.47 14.40 6.50
CA SER A 44 12.45 14.30 7.96
C SER A 44 13.66 13.47 8.44
N THR A 45 13.63 12.95 9.67
CA THR A 45 14.69 12.04 10.14
C THR A 45 14.54 10.67 9.49
N PHE A 46 15.02 10.49 8.26
CA PHE A 46 14.96 9.21 7.55
C PHE A 46 15.54 8.07 8.40
N LEU A 47 14.76 7.02 8.61
CA LEU A 47 15.22 5.83 9.32
C LEU A 47 15.95 4.91 8.34
N ASP A 48 17.25 4.75 8.57
CA ASP A 48 18.14 3.80 7.89
C ASP A 48 18.91 2.99 8.93
N CYS A 49 19.18 1.73 8.62
CA CYS A 49 19.96 0.81 9.41
C CYS A 49 21.31 0.52 8.74
N ALA A 50 22.32 1.32 9.09
CA ALA A 50 23.69 1.17 8.57
C ALA A 50 24.33 -0.20 8.89
N ALA A 51 23.84 -0.94 9.89
CA ALA A 51 24.36 -2.26 10.24
C ALA A 51 24.03 -3.36 9.20
N ALA A 52 22.92 -3.23 8.46
CA ALA A 52 22.56 -4.12 7.34
C ALA A 52 23.47 -3.92 6.11
N GLN A 53 24.14 -2.78 6.01
CA GLN A 53 24.96 -2.41 4.85
C GLN A 53 26.40 -2.96 4.90
N VAL A 54 26.83 -3.61 5.99
CA VAL A 54 28.20 -4.12 6.12
C VAL A 54 28.39 -5.49 5.45
N ILE A 55 27.33 -6.25 5.17
CA ILE A 55 27.43 -7.64 4.68
C ILE A 55 27.14 -7.80 3.18
N THR A 56 26.55 -6.81 2.49
CA THR A 56 26.35 -6.90 1.04
C THR A 56 26.89 -5.71 0.27
N SER A 57 27.92 -5.98 -0.52
CA SER A 57 28.50 -5.03 -1.48
C SER A 57 27.47 -4.69 -2.56
N GLY A 58 26.79 -3.54 -2.48
CA GLY A 58 26.05 -3.02 -3.63
C GLY A 58 25.04 -1.87 -3.39
N THR A 59 25.50 -0.62 -3.55
CA THR A 59 24.76 0.64 -3.87
C THR A 59 23.66 1.19 -2.92
N PRO A 60 23.49 2.53 -2.83
CA PRO A 60 22.94 3.25 -1.67
C PRO A 60 21.43 3.54 -1.74
N ARG A 61 20.59 2.55 -2.02
CA ARG A 61 19.13 2.75 -2.12
C ARG A 61 18.36 1.59 -1.52
N GLY A 62 17.32 1.94 -0.76
CA GLY A 62 16.48 1.06 0.05
C GLY A 62 16.24 -0.30 -0.61
N LYS A 63 16.57 -1.36 0.14
CA LYS A 63 16.27 -2.73 -0.22
C LYS A 63 15.70 -3.45 0.99
N SER A 64 14.86 -4.44 0.69
CA SER A 64 14.21 -5.34 1.63
C SER A 64 15.13 -5.72 2.78
N MET A 65 14.79 -5.30 4.00
CA MET A 65 15.54 -5.69 5.19
C MET A 65 15.45 -7.21 5.39
N ASP A 66 16.59 -7.90 5.56
CA ASP A 66 16.55 -9.32 5.88
C ASP A 66 15.92 -9.50 7.27
N PRO A 67 14.94 -10.42 7.45
CA PRO A 67 14.32 -10.65 8.76
C PRO A 67 15.33 -10.92 9.89
N SER A 68 16.51 -11.47 9.58
CA SER A 68 17.58 -11.71 10.54
C SER A 68 18.30 -10.43 11.01
N GLU A 69 18.18 -9.34 10.27
CA GLU A 69 18.74 -8.02 10.58
C GLU A 69 17.78 -7.15 11.42
N VAL A 70 16.50 -7.56 11.53
CA VAL A 70 15.48 -6.83 12.31
C VAL A 70 15.92 -6.57 13.75
N PRO A 71 16.42 -7.56 14.52
CA PRO A 71 16.71 -7.33 15.93
C PRO A 71 17.89 -6.37 16.14
N SER A 72 18.94 -6.48 15.33
CA SER A 72 20.12 -5.61 15.42
C SER A 72 19.82 -4.19 14.95
N CYS A 73 18.98 -4.05 13.93
CA CYS A 73 18.46 -2.77 13.46
C CYS A 73 17.58 -2.09 14.51
N ALA A 74 16.60 -2.81 15.08
CA ALA A 74 15.73 -2.28 16.14
C ALA A 74 16.55 -1.80 17.35
N GLN A 75 17.54 -2.58 17.81
CA GLN A 75 18.42 -2.17 18.90
C GLN A 75 19.20 -0.90 18.57
N ALA A 76 19.78 -0.80 17.36
CA ALA A 76 20.54 0.38 16.95
C ALA A 76 19.67 1.65 16.88
N LEU A 77 18.39 1.50 16.51
CA LEU A 77 17.43 2.60 16.51
C LEU A 77 16.99 2.97 17.93
N GLU A 78 16.75 1.99 18.80
CA GLU A 78 16.42 2.23 20.21
C GLU A 78 17.57 2.94 20.93
N ASP A 79 18.80 2.54 20.68
CA ASP A 79 20.00 3.19 21.24
C ASP A 79 20.12 4.64 20.78
N LYS A 80 19.69 4.94 19.54
CA LYS A 80 19.82 6.27 18.93
C LYS A 80 18.65 7.20 19.28
N TYR A 81 17.42 6.67 19.31
CA TYR A 81 16.19 7.47 19.37
C TYR A 81 15.32 7.16 20.59
N GLY A 82 15.63 6.13 21.38
CA GLY A 82 14.83 5.70 22.52
C GLY A 82 13.62 4.87 22.08
N ASP A 83 12.46 5.06 22.75
CA ASP A 83 11.24 4.30 22.46
C ASP A 83 10.81 4.51 20.99
N LEU A 84 10.87 3.44 20.20
CA LEU A 84 10.49 3.46 18.78
C LEU A 84 8.99 3.68 18.56
N ALA A 85 8.15 3.62 19.59
CA ALA A 85 6.76 4.10 19.54
C ALA A 85 6.68 5.59 19.16
N SER A 86 7.79 6.34 19.35
CA SER A 86 7.92 7.68 18.81
C SER A 86 7.75 7.71 17.28
N PHE A 87 8.00 6.65 16.51
CA PHE A 87 7.81 6.62 15.05
C PHE A 87 6.44 6.09 14.60
N SER A 88 5.55 5.75 15.54
CA SER A 88 4.19 5.25 15.25
C SER A 88 3.28 6.27 14.55
N THR A 89 2.23 5.77 13.90
CA THR A 89 1.17 6.58 13.24
C THR A 89 0.49 7.54 14.20
N THR A 90 0.34 7.16 15.46
CA THR A 90 -0.16 8.04 16.52
C THR A 90 0.76 9.24 16.74
N SER A 91 2.07 9.03 16.79
CA SER A 91 3.04 10.12 16.99
C SER A 91 3.08 11.06 15.78
N ALA A 92 2.98 10.53 14.56
CA ALA A 92 2.88 11.36 13.38
C ALA A 92 1.56 12.13 13.25
N ALA A 93 0.44 11.53 13.68
CA ALA A 93 -0.83 12.26 13.76
C ALA A 93 -0.73 13.44 14.75
N LYS A 94 -0.01 13.27 15.87
CA LYS A 94 0.28 14.37 16.81
C LYS A 94 1.17 15.45 16.19
N ASP A 95 2.11 15.09 15.33
CA ASP A 95 2.90 16.09 14.59
C ASP A 95 2.02 16.92 13.68
N LEU A 96 1.07 16.28 12.98
CA LEU A 96 0.10 16.98 12.15
C LEU A 96 -0.80 17.92 12.97
N VAL A 97 -1.28 17.48 14.14
CA VAL A 97 -2.03 18.35 15.08
C VAL A 97 -1.22 19.57 15.47
N THR A 98 0.04 19.36 15.82
CA THR A 98 0.96 20.44 16.23
C THR A 98 1.17 21.42 15.08
N LEU A 99 1.46 20.91 13.88
CA LEU A 99 1.65 21.70 12.68
C LEU A 99 0.40 22.52 12.31
N ILE A 100 -0.79 21.90 12.36
CA ILE A 100 -2.05 22.61 12.12
C ILE A 100 -2.26 23.71 13.17
N SER A 101 -1.95 23.43 14.45
CA SER A 101 -2.11 24.40 15.53
C SER A 101 -1.16 25.60 15.38
N GLU A 102 0.07 25.36 14.93
CA GLU A 102 1.08 26.40 14.69
C GLU A 102 0.79 27.23 13.43
N LEU A 103 0.24 26.60 12.38
CA LEU A 103 0.05 27.22 11.07
C LEU A 103 -1.37 27.74 10.82
N SER A 104 -2.35 27.37 11.65
CA SER A 104 -3.70 27.92 11.53
C SER A 104 -3.77 29.34 12.07
N ASN A 105 -4.40 30.24 11.30
CA ASN A 105 -4.62 31.64 11.69
C ASN A 105 -5.73 31.81 12.76
N GLY A 106 -5.98 30.80 13.59
CA GLY A 106 -7.03 30.82 14.62
C GLY A 106 -8.46 30.62 14.10
N GLU A 107 -8.68 30.31 12.82
CA GLU A 107 -9.98 29.79 12.37
C GLU A 107 -10.07 28.30 12.69
N HIS A 108 -11.14 27.92 13.40
CA HIS A 108 -11.38 26.58 13.95
C HIS A 108 -11.19 25.45 12.93
N THR A 109 -10.00 24.85 12.89
CA THR A 109 -9.81 23.48 12.44
C THR A 109 -10.06 22.58 13.64
N SER A 110 -11.23 21.92 13.70
CA SER A 110 -11.51 21.01 14.82
C SER A 110 -10.50 19.86 14.80
N SER A 111 -9.53 19.89 15.71
CA SER A 111 -8.49 18.86 15.88
C SER A 111 -8.92 17.68 16.74
N ASP A 112 -10.16 17.68 17.24
CA ASP A 112 -10.53 16.88 18.41
C ASP A 112 -10.90 15.42 18.12
N GLN A 113 -10.70 14.92 16.89
CA GLN A 113 -10.88 13.50 16.63
C GLN A 113 -10.11 13.05 15.39
N PHE A 114 -8.85 12.67 15.58
CA PHE A 114 -8.19 11.75 14.66
C PHE A 114 -8.64 10.33 15.04
N PRO A 115 -9.36 9.61 14.16
CA PRO A 115 -9.71 8.23 14.43
C PRO A 115 -8.41 7.42 14.57
N TYR A 116 -8.31 6.68 15.67
CA TYR A 116 -7.30 5.67 15.87
C TYR A 116 -7.48 4.60 14.79
N PHE A 117 -6.58 4.56 13.81
CA PHE A 117 -6.56 3.51 12.81
C PHE A 117 -5.82 2.30 13.41
N SER A 118 -6.52 1.51 14.23
CA SER A 118 -6.06 0.18 14.57
C SER A 118 -6.94 -0.86 13.88
N HIS A 119 -6.28 -1.81 13.23
CA HIS A 119 -6.70 -3.21 13.11
C HIS A 119 -8.15 -3.44 12.64
N SER A 120 -8.30 -3.76 11.34
CA SER A 120 -9.50 -4.29 10.63
C SER A 120 -10.22 -3.38 9.59
N ASP A 121 -9.77 -2.15 9.35
CA ASP A 121 -10.49 -1.27 8.42
C ASP A 121 -10.31 -1.62 6.92
N ASP A 122 -9.30 -2.40 6.52
CA ASP A 122 -9.16 -2.87 5.13
C ASP A 122 -10.35 -3.71 4.69
N GLY A 123 -10.85 -4.57 5.59
CA GLY A 123 -12.06 -5.35 5.36
C GLY A 123 -13.30 -4.47 5.19
N LYS A 124 -13.36 -3.33 5.87
CA LYS A 124 -14.47 -2.38 5.80
C LYS A 124 -14.42 -1.54 4.53
N VAL A 125 -13.25 -1.05 4.14
CA VAL A 125 -13.05 -0.32 2.87
C VAL A 125 -13.33 -1.25 1.69
N GLY A 126 -12.75 -2.46 1.70
CA GLY A 126 -12.99 -3.49 0.70
C GLY A 126 -14.47 -3.88 0.59
N ASN A 127 -15.15 -4.14 1.71
CA ASN A 127 -16.59 -4.44 1.70
C ASN A 127 -17.42 -3.24 1.21
N THR A 128 -17.06 -2.03 1.60
CA THR A 128 -17.76 -0.81 1.13
C THR A 128 -17.64 -0.69 -0.37
N PHE A 129 -16.44 -0.87 -0.93
CA PHE A 129 -16.21 -0.88 -2.35
C PHE A 129 -17.03 -1.98 -3.05
N MET A 130 -16.98 -3.22 -2.54
CA MET A 130 -17.72 -4.34 -3.14
C MET A 130 -19.25 -4.14 -3.08
N ASN A 131 -19.77 -3.46 -2.06
CA ASN A 131 -21.19 -3.11 -1.98
C ASN A 131 -21.64 -2.11 -3.06
N LEU A 132 -20.74 -1.30 -3.62
CA LEU A 132 -21.06 -0.43 -4.76
C LEU A 132 -21.42 -1.23 -6.01
N CYS A 133 -20.94 -2.46 -6.14
CA CYS A 133 -21.30 -3.36 -7.24
C CYS A 133 -22.82 -3.55 -7.38
N GLY A 134 -23.56 -3.56 -6.27
CA GLY A 134 -25.02 -3.67 -6.29
C GLY A 134 -25.74 -2.46 -6.89
N ARG A 135 -25.06 -1.31 -6.99
CA ARG A 135 -25.57 -0.07 -7.60
C ARG A 135 -25.13 0.09 -9.05
N ASP A 136 -24.08 -0.59 -9.48
CA ASP A 136 -23.61 -0.57 -10.86
C ASP A 136 -24.34 -1.61 -11.70
N ARG A 137 -24.89 -1.21 -12.86
CA ARG A 137 -25.75 -2.09 -13.67
C ARG A 137 -24.97 -3.27 -14.26
N SER A 138 -23.73 -3.05 -14.67
CA SER A 138 -22.89 -4.09 -15.28
C SER A 138 -22.40 -5.08 -14.23
N CYS A 139 -21.92 -4.57 -13.09
CA CYS A 139 -21.47 -5.38 -11.97
C CYS A 139 -22.62 -6.18 -11.36
N SER A 140 -23.74 -5.52 -11.05
CA SER A 140 -24.94 -6.18 -10.50
C SER A 140 -25.63 -7.12 -11.49
N HIS A 141 -25.25 -7.16 -12.77
CA HIS A 141 -25.75 -8.21 -13.67
C HIS A 141 -25.12 -9.57 -13.32
N HIS A 142 -23.86 -9.57 -12.89
CA HIS A 142 -23.11 -10.76 -12.51
C HIS A 142 -23.20 -11.07 -11.01
N PHE A 143 -23.33 -10.03 -10.17
CA PHE A 143 -23.31 -10.15 -8.72
C PHE A 143 -24.61 -9.63 -8.10
N ARG A 144 -25.56 -10.53 -7.86
CA ARG A 144 -26.86 -10.22 -7.24
C ARG A 144 -27.05 -11.04 -5.98
N LYS A 145 -27.75 -10.49 -4.99
CA LYS A 145 -28.18 -11.26 -3.82
C LYS A 145 -28.88 -12.55 -4.27
N PRO A 146 -28.53 -13.72 -3.68
CA PRO A 146 -27.63 -13.89 -2.52
C PRO A 146 -26.12 -13.88 -2.86
N HIS A 147 -25.73 -14.07 -4.12
CA HIS A 147 -24.34 -14.11 -4.60
C HIS A 147 -23.81 -12.71 -4.96
N THR A 148 -23.53 -11.91 -3.93
CA THR A 148 -22.87 -10.62 -4.07
C THR A 148 -21.38 -10.78 -4.37
N LEU A 149 -20.73 -9.72 -4.86
CA LEU A 149 -19.28 -9.73 -5.11
C LEU A 149 -18.47 -10.18 -3.89
N ALA A 150 -18.84 -9.70 -2.70
CA ALA A 150 -18.18 -10.09 -1.45
C ALA A 150 -18.37 -11.58 -1.13
N SER A 151 -19.59 -12.11 -1.24
CA SER A 151 -19.82 -13.54 -1.01
C SER A 151 -19.17 -14.43 -2.06
N THR A 152 -19.09 -13.97 -3.31
CA THR A 152 -18.41 -14.68 -4.39
C THR A 152 -16.90 -14.70 -4.18
N LEU A 153 -16.31 -13.57 -3.76
CA LEU A 153 -14.89 -13.53 -3.40
C LEU A 153 -14.61 -14.47 -2.23
N GLN A 154 -15.43 -14.48 -1.18
CA GLN A 154 -15.26 -15.41 -0.07
C GLN A 154 -15.31 -16.86 -0.54
N GLN A 155 -16.26 -17.20 -1.41
CA GLN A 155 -16.35 -18.54 -2.01
C GLN A 155 -15.09 -18.92 -2.79
N VAL A 156 -14.54 -18.01 -3.60
CA VAL A 156 -13.29 -18.25 -4.35
C VAL A 156 -12.12 -18.50 -3.41
N LEU A 157 -12.03 -17.73 -2.33
CA LEU A 157 -10.97 -17.88 -1.34
C LEU A 157 -11.07 -19.24 -0.63
N ASP A 158 -12.27 -19.62 -0.21
CA ASP A 158 -12.53 -20.93 0.39
C ASP A 158 -12.21 -22.07 -0.60
N GLU A 159 -12.52 -21.90 -1.89
CA GLU A 159 -12.21 -22.88 -2.93
C GLU A 159 -10.69 -23.04 -3.14
N PHE A 160 -9.93 -21.95 -3.07
CA PHE A 160 -8.47 -22.01 -3.17
C PHE A 160 -7.82 -22.67 -1.95
N ASP A 161 -8.35 -22.45 -0.76
CA ASP A 161 -7.88 -23.11 0.46
C ASP A 161 -8.18 -24.62 0.44
N ASN A 162 -9.34 -25.02 -0.07
CA ASN A 162 -9.73 -26.42 -0.17
C ASN A 162 -9.08 -27.15 -1.37
N TYR A 163 -8.79 -26.43 -2.45
CA TYR A 163 -8.24 -26.99 -3.69
C TYR A 163 -7.02 -26.17 -4.19
N PRO A 164 -5.89 -26.19 -3.45
CA PRO A 164 -4.72 -25.35 -3.74
C PRO A 164 -4.04 -25.67 -5.08
N ASN A 165 -4.26 -26.87 -5.62
CA ASN A 165 -3.71 -27.32 -6.91
C ASN A 165 -4.69 -27.17 -8.07
N SER A 166 -5.83 -26.49 -7.89
CA SER A 166 -6.72 -26.16 -9.00
C SER A 166 -6.06 -25.16 -9.95
N THR A 167 -6.45 -25.16 -11.22
CA THR A 167 -5.80 -24.34 -12.25
C THR A 167 -5.75 -22.86 -11.88
N CYS A 168 -6.85 -22.27 -11.40
CA CYS A 168 -6.85 -20.86 -10.99
C CYS A 168 -6.12 -20.63 -9.66
N ALA A 169 -6.15 -21.57 -8.71
CA ALA A 169 -5.37 -21.44 -7.49
C ALA A 169 -3.86 -21.42 -7.80
N THR A 170 -3.39 -22.24 -8.75
CA THR A 170 -1.99 -22.24 -9.21
C THR A 170 -1.61 -20.91 -9.87
N ILE A 171 -2.44 -20.35 -10.75
CA ILE A 171 -2.20 -19.03 -11.36
C ILE A 171 -2.00 -17.95 -10.29
N ILE A 172 -2.78 -18.01 -9.21
CA ILE A 172 -2.69 -17.05 -8.11
C ILE A 172 -1.50 -17.34 -7.18
N ALA A 173 -1.16 -18.62 -6.95
CA ALA A 173 0.01 -18.99 -6.18
C ALA A 173 1.32 -18.54 -6.85
N ASP A 174 1.36 -18.53 -8.19
CA ASP A 174 2.49 -18.06 -8.99
C ASP A 174 2.78 -16.55 -8.83
N LEU A 175 1.90 -15.79 -8.16
CA LEU A 175 2.17 -14.39 -7.79
C LEU A 175 3.27 -14.28 -6.72
N GLY A 176 3.43 -15.30 -5.87
CA GLY A 176 4.51 -15.35 -4.87
C GLY A 176 4.50 -14.26 -3.81
N LEU A 177 3.33 -13.65 -3.52
CA LEU A 177 3.16 -12.60 -2.51
C LEU A 177 3.02 -13.22 -1.10
N GLU A 178 2.37 -14.38 -1.00
CA GLU A 178 2.00 -15.04 0.25
C GLU A 178 2.10 -16.56 0.15
N THR A 179 1.94 -17.23 1.29
CA THR A 179 2.08 -18.70 1.40
C THR A 179 0.95 -19.51 0.76
N SER A 180 -0.28 -18.99 0.69
CA SER A 180 -1.44 -19.67 0.11
C SER A 180 -2.03 -18.88 -1.06
N ALA A 181 -2.70 -19.56 -1.99
CA ALA A 181 -3.38 -18.90 -3.11
C ALA A 181 -4.49 -17.93 -2.64
N SER A 182 -5.21 -18.26 -1.56
CA SER A 182 -6.20 -17.37 -0.96
C SER A 182 -5.58 -16.09 -0.40
N SER A 183 -4.46 -16.19 0.33
CA SER A 183 -3.74 -15.02 0.87
C SER A 183 -3.12 -14.18 -0.25
N ASN A 184 -2.55 -14.83 -1.28
CA ASN A 184 -2.06 -14.16 -2.49
C ASN A 184 -3.18 -13.33 -3.15
N LEU A 185 -4.38 -13.90 -3.31
CA LEU A 185 -5.51 -13.18 -3.89
C LEU A 185 -5.94 -12.00 -3.02
N ARG A 186 -5.98 -12.16 -1.69
CA ARG A 186 -6.33 -11.07 -0.76
C ARG A 186 -5.38 -9.89 -0.91
N VAL A 187 -4.07 -10.15 -0.83
CA VAL A 187 -3.03 -9.12 -0.97
C VAL A 187 -3.14 -8.45 -2.33
N PHE A 188 -3.23 -9.24 -3.40
CA PHE A 188 -3.34 -8.72 -4.76
C PHE A 188 -4.54 -7.77 -4.93
N LEU A 189 -5.73 -8.18 -4.48
CA LEU A 189 -6.93 -7.34 -4.57
C LEU A 189 -6.81 -6.07 -3.71
N SER A 190 -6.17 -6.17 -2.53
CA SER A 190 -5.86 -5.02 -1.69
C SER A 190 -4.95 -4.02 -2.40
N MET A 191 -3.95 -4.48 -3.16
CA MET A 191 -3.07 -3.59 -3.94
C MET A 191 -3.82 -2.85 -5.06
N LEU A 192 -4.92 -3.40 -5.59
CA LEU A 192 -5.71 -2.73 -6.61
C LEU A 192 -6.64 -1.64 -6.04
N LEU A 193 -7.06 -1.74 -4.77
CA LEU A 193 -8.06 -0.85 -4.16
C LEU A 193 -7.67 0.64 -4.16
N PRO A 194 -6.42 1.03 -3.83
CA PRO A 194 -6.02 2.44 -3.81
C PRO A 194 -6.14 3.12 -5.17
N ASP A 195 -5.81 2.43 -6.26
CA ASP A 195 -5.83 3.02 -7.60
C ASP A 195 -7.24 3.03 -8.20
N SER A 196 -7.68 4.21 -8.66
CA SER A 196 -9.05 4.42 -9.18
C SER A 196 -9.35 3.69 -10.50
N THR A 197 -8.32 3.34 -11.26
CA THR A 197 -8.40 2.60 -12.52
C THR A 197 -8.31 1.11 -12.26
N MET A 198 -7.32 0.67 -11.46
CA MET A 198 -7.07 -0.73 -11.17
C MET A 198 -8.17 -1.37 -10.33
N ARG A 199 -8.76 -0.65 -9.36
CA ARG A 199 -9.86 -1.19 -8.55
C ARG A 199 -11.07 -1.64 -9.39
N LYS A 200 -11.25 -1.09 -10.60
CA LYS A 200 -12.31 -1.51 -11.54
C LYS A 200 -12.10 -2.93 -12.08
N ALA A 201 -10.90 -3.48 -11.99
CA ALA A 201 -10.59 -4.85 -12.37
C ALA A 201 -11.03 -5.87 -11.30
N ILE A 202 -11.29 -5.44 -10.07
CA ILE A 202 -11.66 -6.36 -8.96
C ILE A 202 -12.90 -7.20 -9.31
N PRO A 203 -14.07 -6.64 -9.69
CA PRO A 203 -15.23 -7.46 -10.04
C PRO A 203 -15.01 -8.46 -11.19
N PRO A 204 -14.44 -8.07 -12.35
CA PRO A 204 -14.23 -9.04 -13.43
C PRO A 204 -13.17 -10.09 -13.09
N LEU A 205 -12.16 -9.80 -12.27
CA LEU A 205 -11.21 -10.81 -11.80
C LEU A 205 -11.91 -11.84 -10.91
N VAL A 206 -12.68 -11.39 -9.91
CA VAL A 206 -13.44 -12.30 -9.03
C VAL A 206 -14.40 -13.17 -9.85
N TYR A 207 -15.10 -12.59 -10.83
CA TYR A 207 -16.00 -13.34 -11.71
C TYR A 207 -15.28 -14.44 -12.50
N ARG A 208 -14.10 -14.12 -13.05
CA ARG A 208 -13.30 -15.07 -13.83
C ARG A 208 -12.67 -16.15 -12.97
N LEU A 209 -12.20 -15.81 -11.77
CA LEU A 209 -11.64 -16.78 -10.83
C LEU A 209 -12.71 -17.73 -10.29
N GLN A 210 -13.93 -17.24 -10.03
CA GLN A 210 -15.05 -18.09 -9.63
C GLN A 210 -15.49 -19.05 -10.73
N ARG A 211 -15.44 -18.62 -11.99
CA ARG A 211 -15.84 -19.46 -13.11
C ARG A 211 -14.74 -20.44 -13.53
N CYS A 212 -13.49 -19.99 -13.51
CA CYS A 212 -12.28 -20.73 -13.85
C CYS A 212 -12.40 -21.61 -15.12
N GLU A 213 -13.10 -21.12 -16.15
CA GLU A 213 -13.26 -21.85 -17.42
C GLU A 213 -12.01 -21.65 -18.31
N SER A 214 -11.81 -22.50 -19.32
CA SER A 214 -10.63 -22.42 -20.21
C SER A 214 -10.39 -21.03 -20.81
N LYS A 215 -11.45 -20.29 -21.18
CA LYS A 215 -11.38 -18.91 -21.69
C LYS A 215 -11.03 -17.85 -20.63
N ASP A 216 -11.15 -18.18 -19.35
CA ASP A 216 -10.75 -17.31 -18.24
C ASP A 216 -9.25 -17.44 -17.98
N ILE A 217 -8.70 -18.64 -18.13
CA ILE A 217 -7.28 -18.93 -17.92
C ILE A 217 -6.39 -18.01 -18.76
N ASP A 218 -6.67 -17.86 -20.06
CA ASP A 218 -5.88 -16.99 -20.95
C ASP A 218 -5.94 -15.52 -20.52
N VAL A 219 -7.11 -15.05 -20.10
CA VAL A 219 -7.31 -13.66 -19.67
C VAL A 219 -6.63 -13.39 -18.33
N LEU A 220 -6.73 -14.33 -17.38
CA LEU A 220 -6.09 -14.22 -16.08
C LEU A 220 -4.56 -14.21 -16.25
N ASN A 221 -4.01 -15.15 -17.01
CA ASN A 221 -2.57 -15.20 -17.31
C ASN A 221 -2.07 -13.92 -17.98
N TYR A 222 -2.80 -13.41 -18.97
CA TYR A 222 -2.45 -12.15 -19.63
C TYR A 222 -2.48 -10.97 -18.64
N PHE A 223 -3.53 -10.89 -17.81
CA PHE A 223 -3.69 -9.81 -16.84
C PHE A 223 -2.57 -9.79 -15.80
N PHE A 224 -2.31 -10.92 -15.13
CA PHE A 224 -1.29 -11.01 -14.09
C PHE A 224 0.11 -10.81 -14.65
N LYS A 225 0.40 -11.35 -15.84
CA LYS A 225 1.65 -11.07 -16.55
C LYS A 225 1.83 -9.58 -16.82
N ARG A 226 0.80 -8.92 -17.37
CA ARG A 226 0.89 -7.49 -17.72
C ARG A 226 0.99 -6.60 -16.48
N TYR A 227 0.33 -6.98 -15.39
CA TYR A 227 0.45 -6.32 -14.10
C TYR A 227 1.87 -6.43 -13.56
N ALA A 228 2.45 -7.63 -13.51
CA ALA A 228 3.82 -7.86 -13.06
C ALA A 228 4.84 -7.09 -13.92
N GLU A 229 4.63 -7.00 -15.24
CA GLU A 229 5.46 -6.18 -16.13
C GLU A 229 5.35 -4.67 -15.82
N SER A 230 4.19 -4.19 -15.35
CA SER A 230 3.98 -2.78 -15.00
C SER A 230 4.55 -2.39 -13.63
N THR A 231 4.62 -3.33 -12.68
CA THR A 231 5.20 -3.10 -11.35
C THR A 231 6.72 -3.34 -11.33
N ASN A 232 7.24 -4.22 -12.17
CA ASN A 232 8.69 -4.42 -12.30
C ASN A 232 9.44 -3.21 -12.89
N THR A 233 8.73 -2.27 -13.51
CA THR A 233 9.31 -0.99 -13.94
C THR A 233 9.37 0.07 -12.83
N SER A 234 8.75 -0.18 -11.67
CA SER A 234 8.65 0.76 -10.54
C SER A 234 9.31 0.24 -9.26
N ASN A 235 10.30 -0.67 -9.35
CA ASN A 235 11.14 -1.06 -8.20
C ASN A 235 12.07 0.08 -7.70
N ASP A 236 11.91 1.30 -8.20
CA ASP A 236 12.27 2.49 -7.42
C ASP A 236 11.05 2.85 -6.57
N GLU A 237 10.84 2.12 -5.47
CA GLU A 237 10.31 2.81 -4.29
C GLU A 237 11.30 3.94 -4.05
N GLY A 238 10.93 5.15 -4.47
CA GLY A 238 11.95 6.17 -4.66
C GLY A 238 12.65 6.50 -3.34
N PRO A 239 13.72 7.32 -3.38
CA PRO A 239 14.72 7.46 -2.31
C PRO A 239 14.22 7.88 -0.91
N PHE A 240 12.92 8.12 -0.74
CA PHE A 240 12.28 8.66 0.45
C PHE A 240 11.31 7.68 1.13
N TYR A 241 11.10 6.49 0.57
CA TYR A 241 10.38 5.41 1.23
C TYR A 241 11.29 4.70 2.26
N SER A 242 10.82 4.54 3.49
CA SER A 242 11.51 3.78 4.54
C SER A 242 10.71 2.51 4.84
N GLU A 243 11.17 1.40 4.30
CA GLU A 243 10.59 0.07 4.58
C GLU A 243 10.69 -0.29 6.07
N LEU A 244 11.76 0.16 6.73
CA LEU A 244 11.96 0.02 8.16
C LEU A 244 10.86 0.74 8.95
N LEU A 245 10.54 1.97 8.58
CA LEU A 245 9.41 2.67 9.18
C LEU A 245 8.09 1.92 8.92
N TYR A 246 7.88 1.41 7.70
CA TYR A 246 6.70 0.61 7.40
C TYR A 246 6.57 -0.59 8.36
N TYR A 247 7.64 -1.36 8.57
CA TYR A 247 7.62 -2.46 9.54
C TYR A 247 7.42 -1.98 10.98
N LEU A 248 8.05 -0.86 11.39
CA LEU A 248 7.84 -0.30 12.73
C LEU A 248 6.38 0.10 12.94
N ILE A 249 5.75 0.73 11.95
CA ILE A 249 4.33 1.08 11.98
C ILE A 249 3.51 -0.21 12.10
N VAL A 250 3.70 -1.16 11.18
CA VAL A 250 2.97 -2.43 11.19
C VAL A 250 3.11 -3.16 12.52
N PHE A 251 4.32 -3.28 13.08
CA PHE A 251 4.53 -3.95 14.37
C PHE A 251 3.95 -3.17 15.54
N SER A 252 3.99 -1.83 15.51
CA SER A 252 3.34 -0.98 16.51
C SER A 252 1.81 -1.03 16.45
N GLU A 253 1.25 -1.41 15.31
CA GLU A 253 -0.20 -1.51 15.06
C GLU A 253 -0.75 -2.95 15.19
N LEU A 254 0.12 -3.96 15.08
CA LEU A 254 -0.24 -5.38 15.26
C LEU A 254 -0.14 -5.83 16.71
N TRP A 255 0.73 -5.23 17.52
CA TRP A 255 0.89 -5.58 18.94
C TRP A 255 0.30 -4.50 19.86
N GLU A 256 -0.80 -4.85 20.53
CA GLU A 256 -1.36 -4.08 21.63
C GLU A 256 -0.36 -4.00 22.82
N ARG A 257 -0.31 -2.84 23.47
CA ARG A 257 0.14 -2.73 24.87
C ARG A 257 -1.06 -2.88 25.80
#